data_AF-A0A2H1X1K7-F1
#
_entry.id   AF-A0A2H1X1K7-F1
#
_cell.length_a   1.000
_cell.length_b   1.000
_cell.length_c   1.000
_cell.angle_alpha   90.00
_cell.angle_beta   90.00
_cell.angle_gamma   90.00
#
_symmetry.space_group_name_H-M   'P 1'
#
loop_
_entity.id
_entity.type
_entity.pdbx_description
1 polymer ?
#
loop_
_entity_poly.entity_id
_entity_poly.type
_entity_poly.pdbx_seq_one_letter_code
_entity_poly.pdbx_strand_id
1 'polypeptide(L)' 'CAQVATNVVEQKHQVSRAKRSRALGSRAFRGSTVWFTGLSGAGKTSIAFALEAYLVSKG' A
#
# COMPACT_ATOMS: atom_id res chain seq x y z
N CYS A 1 -18.91 9.00 12.71
CA CYS A 1 -18.71 9.83 11.51
C CYS A 1 -20.03 9.93 10.75
N ALA A 2 -20.43 11.13 10.30
CA ALA A 2 -21.63 11.30 9.50
C ALA A 2 -21.40 10.77 8.07
N GLN A 3 -22.39 10.06 7.51
CA GLN A 3 -22.38 9.64 6.12
C GLN A 3 -22.65 10.86 5.22
N VAL A 4 -21.60 11.40 4.60
CA VAL A 4 -21.70 12.61 3.75
C VAL A 4 -22.06 12.26 2.29
N ALA A 5 -21.63 11.10 1.80
CA ALA A 5 -21.94 10.66 0.44
C ALA A 5 -23.29 9.93 0.40
N THR A 6 -24.30 10.55 -0.21
CA THR A 6 -25.71 10.09 -0.17
C THR A 6 -26.11 9.17 -1.33
N ASN A 7 -25.47 9.29 -2.49
CA ASN A 7 -25.79 8.53 -3.70
C ASN A 7 -24.64 7.57 -4.10
N VAL A 8 -23.99 6.96 -3.11
CA VAL A 8 -22.88 6.01 -3.32
C VAL A 8 -23.30 4.65 -2.77
N VAL A 9 -23.15 3.61 -3.60
CA VAL A 9 -23.41 2.22 -3.22
C VAL A 9 -22.09 1.46 -3.17
N GLU A 10 -21.82 0.80 -2.05
CA GLU A 10 -20.63 -0.05 -1.92
C GLU A 10 -20.71 -1.23 -2.90
N GLN A 11 -19.71 -1.37 -3.76
CA GLN A 11 -19.56 -2.51 -4.65
C GLN A 11 -18.62 -3.53 -4.04
N LYS A 12 -19.15 -4.71 -3.72
CA LYS A 12 -18.34 -5.77 -3.12
C LYS A 12 -17.31 -6.30 -4.11
N HIS A 13 -16.08 -6.42 -3.65
CA HIS A 13 -15.03 -7.07 -4.43
C HIS A 13 -15.28 -8.58 -4.52
N GLN A 14 -15.18 -9.14 -5.73
CA GLN A 14 -15.29 -10.59 -5.97
C GLN A 14 -14.02 -11.36 -5.55
N VAL A 15 -12.93 -10.64 -5.23
CA VAL A 15 -11.63 -11.23 -4.90
C VAL A 15 -11.23 -10.85 -3.48
N SER A 16 -11.08 -11.86 -2.62
CA SER A 16 -10.67 -11.64 -1.22
C SER A 16 -9.21 -11.18 -1.11
N ARG A 17 -8.88 -10.53 0.00
CA ARG A 17 -7.49 -10.15 0.32
C ARG A 17 -6.55 -11.36 0.34
N ALA A 18 -6.99 -12.49 0.89
CA ALA A 18 -6.21 -13.73 0.92
C ALA A 18 -5.97 -14.31 -0.48
N LYS A 19 -6.95 -14.20 -1.39
CA LYS A 19 -6.78 -14.60 -2.80
C LYS A 19 -5.77 -13.70 -3.51
N ARG A 20 -5.84 -12.37 -3.32
CA ARG A 20 -4.85 -11.42 -3.86
C ARG A 20 -3.45 -11.66 -3.31
N SER A 21 -3.33 -11.87 -2.01
CA SER A 21 -2.07 -12.10 -1.30
C SER A 21 -1.32 -13.34 -1.81
N ARG A 22 -2.04 -14.44 -2.08
CA ARG A 22 -1.47 -15.69 -2.62
C ARG A 22 -1.07 -15.60 -4.09
N ALA A 23 -1.69 -14.72 -4.87
CA ALA A 23 -1.40 -14.58 -6.30
C ALA A 23 -0.03 -13.93 -6.57
N LEU A 24 0.57 -13.27 -5.58
CA LEU A 24 1.80 -12.48 -5.72
C LEU A 24 3.07 -13.22 -5.25
N GLY A 25 3.02 -14.55 -5.11
CA GLY A 25 4.21 -15.39 -4.85
C GLY A 25 4.07 -16.37 -3.69
N SER A 26 5.16 -17.09 -3.39
CA SER A 26 5.24 -18.14 -2.36
C SER A 26 5.09 -17.60 -0.92
N ARG A 27 5.35 -16.31 -0.71
CA ARG A 27 5.06 -15.60 0.53
C ARG A 27 3.79 -14.81 0.36
N ALA A 28 2.85 -14.95 1.30
CA ALA A 28 1.59 -14.21 1.28
C ALA A 28 1.87 -12.69 1.28
N PHE A 29 1.67 -12.03 0.14
CA PHE A 29 1.90 -10.60 0.00
C PHE A 29 0.93 -9.82 0.90
N ARG A 30 1.45 -8.89 1.71
CA ARG A 30 0.65 -7.98 2.54
C ARG A 30 0.94 -6.55 2.12
N GLY A 31 0.10 -6.02 1.23
CA GLY A 31 0.17 -4.62 0.84
C GLY A 31 0.07 -3.70 2.07
N SER A 32 0.96 -2.72 2.13
CA SER A 32 1.08 -1.73 3.20
C SER A 32 1.55 -0.40 2.62
N THR A 33 1.15 0.71 3.25
CA THR A 33 1.64 2.05 2.92
C THR A 33 2.65 2.48 3.98
N VAL A 34 3.87 2.80 3.57
CA VAL A 34 4.88 3.43 4.43
C VAL A 34 4.82 4.93 4.18
N TRP A 35 4.38 5.69 5.18
CA TRP A 35 4.13 7.13 5.05
C TRP A 35 5.26 7.95 5.70
N PHE A 36 6.18 8.47 4.89
CA PHE A 36 7.28 9.32 5.37
C PHE A 36 6.80 10.75 5.62
N THR A 37 7.02 11.26 6.83
CA THR A 37 6.73 12.66 7.22
C THR A 37 7.97 13.32 7.82
N GLY A 38 8.00 14.66 7.83
CA GLY A 38 9.14 15.43 8.34
C GLY A 38 9.39 16.72 7.56
N LEU A 39 10.23 17.59 8.11
CA LEU A 39 10.60 18.89 7.55
C LEU A 39 11.25 18.78 6.15
N SER A 40 11.26 19.88 5.39
CA SER A 40 12.04 19.95 4.15
C SER A 40 13.52 19.68 4.45
N GLY A 41 14.21 18.91 3.58
CA GLY A 41 15.59 18.50 3.81
C GLY A 41 15.80 17.31 4.77
N ALA A 42 14.77 16.81 5.46
CA ALA A 42 14.89 15.67 6.37
C ALA A 42 15.17 14.30 5.70
N GLY A 43 15.40 14.26 4.38
CA GLY A 43 15.76 13.03 3.67
C GLY A 43 14.62 12.08 3.27
N LYS A 44 13.35 12.49 3.41
CA LYS A 44 12.17 11.66 3.07
C LYS A 44 12.25 11.05 1.66
N THR A 45 12.55 11.86 0.65
CA THR A 45 12.67 11.42 -0.75
C THR A 45 13.86 10.49 -0.96
N SER A 46 15.01 10.80 -0.34
CA SER A 46 16.22 9.97 -0.45
C SER A 46 15.99 8.57 0.11
N ILE A 47 15.35 8.47 1.28
CA ILE A 47 15.02 7.16 1.89
C ILE A 47 13.95 6.44 1.06
N ALA A 48 12.93 7.14 0.55
CA ALA A 48 11.89 6.52 -0.26
C ALA A 48 12.47 5.83 -1.51
N PHE A 49 13.37 6.50 -2.25
CA PHE A 49 14.02 5.90 -3.42
C PHE A 49 14.94 4.72 -3.06
N ALA A 50 15.72 4.84 -1.98
CA ALA A 50 16.57 3.74 -1.53
C ALA A 50 15.74 2.52 -1.09
N LEU A 51 14.63 2.74 -0.38
CA LEU A 51 13.71 1.69 0.05
C LEU A 51 13.02 1.02 -1.13
N GLU A 52 12.56 1.80 -2.12
CA GLU A 52 11.96 1.27 -3.34
C GLU A 52 12.94 0.35 -4.08
N ALA A 53 14.15 0.85 -4.37
CA ALA A 53 15.19 0.06 -5.04
C ALA A 53 15.54 -1.22 -4.25
N TYR A 54 15.63 -1.11 -2.92
CA TYR A 54 15.88 -2.24 -2.05
C TYR A 54 14.76 -3.28 -2.14
N LEU A 55 13.48 -2.88 -2.02
CA LEU A 55 12.34 -3.81 -2.07
C LEU A 55 12.24 -4.48 -3.44
N VAL A 56 12.39 -3.73 -4.54
CA VAL A 56 12.39 -4.29 -5.91
C VAL A 56 13.53 -5.31 -6.08
N SER A 57 14.70 -5.07 -5.49
CA SER A 57 15.81 -6.03 -5.52
C SER A 57 15.54 -7.33 -4.75
N LYS A 58 14.53 -7.35 -3.86
CA LYS A 58 14.21 -8.48 -3.00
C LYS A 58 13.03 -9.34 -3.48
N GLY A 59 12.28 -8.90 -4.50
CA GLY A 59 11.14 -9.64 -5.07
C GLY A 59 9.85 -9.46 -4.28
#